data_AF-A0A522S6Z5-F1
#
_entry.id   AF-A0A522S6Z5-F1
#
_cell.length_a   1.000
_cell.length_b   1.000
_cell.length_c   1.000
_cell.angle_alpha   90.00
_cell.angle_beta   90.00
_cell.angle_gamma   90.00
#
_symmetry.space_group_name_H-M   'P 1'
#
loop_
_entity.id
_entity.type
_entity.pdbx_description
1 polymer ?
#
loop_
_entity_poly.entity_id
_entity_poly.type
_entity_poly.pdbx_seq_one_letter_code
_entity_poly.pdbx_strand_id
1 'polypeptide(L)' 'VVQAREEDTRVLALQMVFATTCWLTFERLIPGRADAETDPGLAAFYTLSLIAPYVSRESRGYLDFLRSKYLS' A
#
# COMPACT_ATOMS: atom_id res chain seq x y z
N VAL A 1 8.90 11.69 6.83
CA VAL A 1 7.83 12.46 7.52
C VAL A 1 6.63 12.52 6.58
N VAL A 2 5.46 12.08 7.01
CA VAL A 2 4.25 12.07 6.17
C VAL A 2 3.64 13.48 6.19
N GLN A 3 3.36 14.02 4.99
CA GLN A 3 2.83 15.34 4.71
C GLN A 3 1.46 15.16 4.02
N ALA A 4 0.43 14.88 4.82
CA ALA A 4 -0.95 14.87 4.37
C ALA A 4 -1.66 16.11 4.95
N ARG A 5 -2.61 16.68 4.19
CA ARG A 5 -3.54 17.66 4.75
C ARG A 5 -4.43 16.95 5.77
N GLU A 6 -4.97 17.67 6.76
CA GLU A 6 -5.86 17.07 7.77
C GLU A 6 -7.06 16.35 7.12
N GLU A 7 -7.61 16.94 6.06
CA GLU A 7 -8.72 16.37 5.28
C GLU A 7 -8.35 15.03 4.62
N ASP A 8 -7.15 14.95 4.04
CA ASP A 8 -6.64 13.75 3.36
C ASP A 8 -6.25 12.65 4.36
N THR A 9 -5.91 13.02 5.59
CA THR A 9 -5.38 12.09 6.61
C THR A 9 -6.41 11.04 7.00
N ARG A 10 -7.70 11.41 7.14
CA ARG A 10 -8.77 10.47 7.48
C ARG A 10 -9.02 9.47 6.36
N VAL A 11 -9.03 9.95 5.12
CA VAL A 11 -9.22 9.10 3.94
C VAL A 11 -8.03 8.16 3.77
N LEU A 12 -6.81 8.66 3.94
CA LEU A 12 -5.59 7.86 3.88
C LEU A 12 -5.58 6.76 4.95
N ALA A 13 -5.93 7.10 6.20
CA ALA A 13 -6.00 6.12 7.28
C ALA A 13 -7.01 5.00 6.96
N LEU A 14 -8.18 5.36 6.43
CA LEU A 14 -9.19 4.39 6.01
C LEU A 14 -8.69 3.50 4.87
N GLN A 15 -8.05 4.09 3.85
CA GLN A 15 -7.47 3.35 2.73
C GLN A 15 -6.38 2.38 3.18
N MET A 16 -5.53 2.77 4.13
CA MET A 16 -4.50 1.90 4.71
C MET A 16 -5.12 0.72 5.47
N VAL A 17 -6.11 0.97 6.33
CA VAL A 17 -6.83 -0.09 7.06
C VAL A 17 -7.51 -1.04 6.09
N PHE A 18 -8.20 -0.51 5.08
CA PHE A 18 -8.87 -1.32 4.07
C PHE A 18 -7.88 -2.15 3.25
N ALA A 19 -6.81 -1.54 2.74
CA ALA A 19 -5.78 -2.22 1.97
C ALA A 19 -5.10 -3.33 2.77
N THR A 20 -4.87 -3.15 4.07
CA THR A 20 -4.19 -4.15 4.91
C THR A 20 -5.12 -5.27 5.39
N THR A 21 -6.37 -4.97 5.71
CA THR A 21 -7.31 -5.95 6.29
C THR A 21 -8.14 -6.69 5.25
N CYS A 22 -8.41 -6.07 4.10
CA CYS A 22 -9.22 -6.65 3.03
C CYS A 22 -8.39 -7.20 1.87
N TRP A 23 -7.05 -7.15 1.95
CA TRP A 23 -6.15 -7.52 0.85
C TRP A 23 -6.46 -8.90 0.26
N LEU A 24 -6.58 -9.93 1.10
CA LEU A 24 -6.75 -11.31 0.65
C LEU A 24 -8.07 -11.50 -0.12
N THR A 25 -9.12 -10.80 0.32
CA THR A 25 -10.40 -10.77 -0.40
C THR A 25 -10.26 -10.01 -1.71
N PHE A 26 -9.58 -8.86 -1.68
CA PHE A 26 -9.38 -8.03 -2.88
C PHE A 26 -8.55 -8.74 -3.95
N GLU A 27 -7.47 -9.43 -3.56
CA GLU A 27 -6.59 -10.13 -4.49
C GLU A 27 -7.35 -11.18 -5.30
N ARG A 28 -8.28 -11.91 -4.66
CA ARG A 28 -9.14 -12.89 -5.35
C ARG A 28 -10.15 -12.27 -6.31
N LEU A 29 -10.49 -10.99 -6.12
CA LEU A 29 -11.37 -10.24 -7.01
C LEU A 29 -10.62 -9.63 -8.21
N ILE A 30 -9.28 -9.62 -8.19
CA ILE A 30 -8.47 -9.14 -9.31
C ILE A 30 -8.57 -10.17 -10.46
N PRO A 31 -9.01 -9.76 -11.67
CA PRO A 31 -9.07 -10.65 -12.81
C PRO A 31 -7.70 -11.29 -13.08
N GLY A 32 -7.66 -12.62 -13.16
CA GLY A 32 -6.43 -13.39 -13.37
C GLY A 32 -5.66 -13.77 -12.09
N ARG A 33 -6.14 -13.40 -10.89
CA ARG A 33 -5.56 -13.81 -9.60
C ARG A 33 -6.52 -14.59 -8.70
N ALA A 34 -7.72 -14.90 -9.17
CA ALA A 34 -8.74 -15.61 -8.39
C ALA A 34 -8.24 -16.95 -7.80
N ASP A 35 -7.42 -17.69 -8.56
CA ASP A 35 -6.84 -18.97 -8.17
C ASP A 35 -5.35 -18.88 -7.79
N ALA A 36 -4.77 -17.67 -7.77
CA ALA A 36 -3.37 -17.47 -7.40
C ALA A 36 -3.19 -17.60 -5.89
N GLU A 37 -2.02 -18.09 -5.46
CA GLU A 37 -1.65 -18.07 -4.05
C GLU A 37 -1.60 -16.62 -3.57
N THR A 38 -2.38 -16.32 -2.55
CA THR A 38 -2.50 -14.98 -1.99
C THR A 38 -1.14 -14.51 -1.45
N ASP A 39 -0.70 -13.33 -1.88
CA ASP A 39 0.61 -12.79 -1.54
C ASP A 39 0.47 -11.61 -0.55
N PRO A 40 0.76 -11.83 0.75
CA PRO A 40 0.73 -10.76 1.74
C PRO A 40 1.83 -9.70 1.52
N GLY A 41 2.89 -10.02 0.78
CA GLY A 41 3.91 -9.06 0.35
C GLY A 41 3.32 -7.97 -0.53
N LEU A 42 2.44 -8.33 -1.47
CA LEU A 42 1.75 -7.33 -2.29
C LEU A 42 0.87 -6.40 -1.46
N ALA A 43 0.24 -6.87 -0.39
CA ALA A 43 -0.51 -6.01 0.53
C ALA A 43 0.37 -4.87 1.08
N ALA A 44 1.58 -5.21 1.51
CA ALA A 44 2.55 -4.25 2.00
C ALA A 44 3.01 -3.30 0.89
N PHE A 45 3.29 -3.82 -0.32
CA PHE A 45 3.64 -3.00 -1.47
C PHE A 45 2.57 -1.95 -1.81
N TYR A 46 1.30 -2.35 -1.88
CA TYR A 46 0.21 -1.43 -2.20
C TYR A 46 -0.06 -0.43 -1.08
N THR A 47 0.06 -0.85 0.18
CA THR A 47 -0.04 0.06 1.33
C THR A 47 1.05 1.14 1.28
N LEU A 48 2.29 0.76 0.96
CA LEU A 48 3.39 1.72 0.77
C LEU A 48 3.18 2.62 -0.46
N SER A 49 2.51 2.11 -1.49
CA SER A 49 2.15 2.88 -2.68
C SER A 49 1.09 3.95 -2.38
N LEU A 50 0.12 3.65 -1.50
CA LEU A 50 -0.92 4.59 -1.06
C LEU A 50 -0.34 5.80 -0.32
N ILE A 51 0.68 5.58 0.51
CA ILE A 51 1.31 6.67 1.28
C ILE A 51 2.32 7.48 0.46
N ALA A 52 2.77 6.98 -0.68
CA ALA A 52 3.86 7.58 -1.47
C ALA A 52 3.66 9.07 -1.83
N PRO A 53 2.45 9.54 -2.22
CA PRO A 53 2.22 10.95 -2.51
C PRO A 53 2.46 11.87 -1.29
N TYR A 54 2.26 11.32 -0.09
CA TYR A 54 2.34 12.04 1.17
C TYR A 54 3.73 11.93 1.81
N VAL A 55 4.67 11.17 1.24
CA VAL A 55 6.02 11.07 1.82
C VAL A 55 6.88 12.25 1.37
N SER A 56 7.52 12.92 2.34
CA SER A 56 8.47 14.00 2.08
C SER A 56 9.56 13.58 1.10
N ARG A 57 10.04 14.52 0.28
CA ARG A 57 11.00 14.25 -0.80
C ARG A 57 12.25 13.51 -0.31
N GLU A 58 12.76 13.88 0.86
CA GLU A 58 13.94 13.29 1.51
C GLU A 58 13.75 11.81 1.86
N SER A 59 12.51 11.40 2.16
CA SER A 59 12.17 10.04 2.56
C SER A 59 11.74 9.14 1.40
N ARG A 60 11.52 9.68 0.19
CA ARG A 60 11.04 8.90 -0.97
C ARG A 60 11.99 7.78 -1.38
N GLY A 61 13.31 8.05 -1.39
CA GLY A 61 14.29 7.03 -1.72
C GLY A 61 14.24 5.82 -0.79
N TYR A 62 13.99 6.05 0.51
CA TYR A 62 13.82 4.97 1.47
C TYR A 62 12.48 4.24 1.30
N LEU A 63 11.41 4.96 0.97
CA LEU A 63 10.11 4.36 0.66
C LEU A 63 10.21 3.43 -0.57
N ASP A 64 10.88 3.86 -1.63
CA ASP A 64 11.06 3.06 -2.84
C ASP A 64 11.92 1.82 -2.57
N PHE A 65 12.96 1.96 -1.75
CA PHE A 65 13.74 0.83 -1.24
C PHE A 65 12.89 -0.16 -0.43
N LEU A 66 11.99 0.31 0.44
CA LEU A 66 11.09 -0.58 1.17
C LEU A 66 10.11 -1.29 0.23
N ARG A 67 9.52 -0.56 -0.72
CA ARG A 67 8.59 -1.12 -1.70
C ARG A 67 9.23 -2.24 -2.53
N SER A 68 10.47 -2.06 -2.97
CA SER A 68 11.14 -3.08 -3.79
C SER A 68 11.34 -4.42 -3.05
N LYS A 69 11.35 -4.43 -1.71
CA LYS A 69 11.46 -5.68 -0.92
C LYS A 69 10.22 -6.56 -0.96
N TYR A 70 9.09 -6.03 -1.42
CA TYR A 70 7.80 -6.72 -1.44
C TYR A 70 7.38 -7.15 -2.86
N LEU A 71 8.29 -7.05 -3.84
CA LEU A 71 8.10 -7.49 -5.22
C LEU A 71 8.94 -8.72 -5.57
N SER A 72 9.57 -9.36 -4.58
CA SER A 72 10.48 -10.51 -4.76
C SER A 72 9.79 -11.85 -4.62
#